data_AF-A0A6V7SVD7-F1
#
_entry.id   AF-A0A6V7SVD7-F1
#
_cell.length_a   1.000
_cell.length_b   1.000
_cell.length_c   1.000
_cell.angle_alpha   90.00
_cell.angle_beta   90.00
_cell.angle_gamma   90.00
#
_symmetry.space_group_name_H-M   'P 1'
#
loop_
_entity.id
_entity.type
_entity.pdbx_description
1 polymer ?
#
loop_
_entity_poly.entity_id
_entity_poly.type
_entity_poly.pdbx_seq_one_letter_code
_entity_poly.pdbx_strand_id
1 'polypeptide(L)'
;MSIKNKKITSNDKSTKKNKKKIVANNNDENGSFDDLVIGNIPNKNEGMEKKKLPRMVQISKSYKKLEREKKVLNNLNSEEKEKAKHRLNVQKAILKSKGEKVYDEKSLKNRKKNILKKKEKSRKRWSNKND
;
A
#
# COMPACT_ATOMS: atom_id res chain seq x y z
N MET A 1 -5.69 -54.95 4.69
CA MET A 1 -6.73 -54.28 3.88
C MET A 1 -6.21 -52.93 3.43
N SER A 2 -6.20 -52.66 2.12
CA SER A 2 -5.61 -51.47 1.50
C SER A 2 -6.71 -50.57 0.93
N ILE A 3 -6.74 -49.30 1.33
CA ILE A 3 -7.71 -48.31 0.85
C ILE A 3 -7.02 -47.47 -0.23
N LYS A 4 -7.35 -47.73 -1.50
CA LYS A 4 -6.89 -46.95 -2.66
C LYS A 4 -7.65 -45.62 -2.72
N ASN A 5 -6.95 -44.50 -2.54
CA ASN A 5 -7.49 -43.16 -2.79
C ASN A 5 -7.56 -42.90 -4.31
N LYS A 6 -8.78 -42.82 -4.85
CA LYS A 6 -9.05 -42.42 -6.25
C LYS A 6 -8.81 -40.92 -6.43
N LYS A 7 -8.00 -40.57 -7.42
CA LYS A 7 -7.66 -39.23 -7.88
C LYS A 7 -8.84 -38.67 -8.70
N ILE A 8 -9.51 -37.62 -8.23
CA ILE A 8 -10.57 -36.93 -8.98
C ILE A 8 -9.89 -35.87 -9.87
N THR A 9 -9.91 -36.08 -11.18
CA THR A 9 -9.52 -35.10 -12.20
C THR A 9 -10.80 -34.58 -12.86
N SER A 10 -11.26 -33.38 -12.48
CA SER A 10 -12.36 -32.71 -13.18
C SER A 10 -11.78 -31.76 -14.23
N ASN A 11 -11.75 -32.23 -15.48
CA ASN A 11 -11.61 -31.40 -16.67
C ASN A 11 -12.99 -30.83 -17.02
N ASP A 12 -13.37 -29.68 -16.45
CA ASP A 12 -14.58 -28.97 -16.87
C ASP A 12 -14.22 -27.72 -17.68
N LYS A 13 -14.18 -27.91 -19.00
CA LYS A 13 -14.32 -26.82 -19.97
C LYS A 13 -15.79 -26.37 -19.96
N SER A 14 -16.11 -25.26 -19.30
CA SER A 14 -17.41 -24.59 -19.50
C SER A 14 -17.26 -23.38 -20.43
N THR A 15 -17.79 -23.50 -21.63
CA THR A 15 -17.89 -22.46 -22.65
C THR A 15 -19.07 -21.50 -22.40
N LYS A 16 -18.78 -20.20 -22.55
CA LYS A 16 -19.64 -19.04 -22.91
C LYS A 16 -21.11 -18.99 -22.43
N LYS A 17 -21.46 -17.97 -21.62
CA LYS A 17 -22.72 -17.20 -21.76
C LYS A 17 -22.55 -15.69 -21.49
N ASN A 18 -22.75 -14.92 -22.54
CA ASN A 18 -23.14 -13.50 -22.68
C ASN A 18 -23.09 -12.57 -21.45
N LYS A 19 -22.10 -11.68 -21.41
CA LYS A 19 -22.20 -10.40 -20.67
C LYS A 19 -23.10 -9.45 -21.48
N LYS A 20 -24.37 -9.33 -21.10
CA LYS A 20 -25.22 -8.22 -21.55
C LYS A 20 -24.58 -6.91 -21.07
N LYS A 21 -24.27 -6.01 -22.02
CA LYS A 21 -23.98 -4.59 -21.80
C LYS A 21 -25.14 -3.99 -20.99
N ILE A 22 -24.89 -3.49 -19.79
CA ILE A 22 -25.80 -2.54 -19.15
C ILE A 22 -25.46 -1.19 -19.79
N VAL A 23 -26.30 -0.78 -20.73
CA VAL A 23 -26.32 0.58 -21.28
C VAL A 23 -26.92 1.45 -20.18
N ALA A 24 -26.12 2.35 -19.62
CA ALA A 24 -26.63 3.39 -18.73
C ALA A 24 -27.21 4.50 -19.61
N ASN A 25 -28.53 4.51 -19.75
CA ASN A 25 -29.30 5.72 -20.00
C ASN A 25 -30.30 5.80 -18.85
N ASN A 26 -30.36 6.97 -18.22
CA ASN A 26 -31.55 7.64 -17.70
C ASN A 26 -31.08 8.94 -17.02
N ASN A 27 -31.14 10.03 -17.77
CA ASN A 27 -31.55 11.29 -17.17
C ASN A 27 -33.00 11.09 -16.76
N ASP A 28 -33.33 11.30 -15.49
CA ASP A 28 -34.19 12.42 -15.11
C ASP A 28 -34.48 12.41 -13.60
N GLU A 29 -34.45 13.64 -13.09
CA GLU A 29 -35.26 14.17 -12.00
C GLU A 29 -34.88 13.90 -10.54
N ASN A 30 -34.52 15.02 -9.91
CA ASN A 30 -34.48 15.34 -8.49
C ASN A 30 -35.54 14.59 -7.65
N GLY A 31 -35.17 13.42 -7.14
CA GLY A 31 -35.78 12.80 -5.96
C GLY A 31 -34.94 13.11 -4.74
N SER A 32 -35.48 13.91 -3.83
CA SER A 32 -34.94 14.16 -2.49
C SER A 32 -34.42 12.88 -1.84
N PHE A 33 -33.10 12.75 -1.69
CA PHE A 33 -32.46 11.74 -0.84
C PHE A 33 -32.30 12.31 0.57
N ASP A 34 -33.41 12.73 1.17
CA ASP A 34 -33.50 12.87 2.62
C ASP A 34 -33.75 11.49 3.23
N ASP A 35 -32.98 11.18 4.28
CA ASP A 35 -33.23 10.10 5.25
C ASP A 35 -33.05 8.63 4.84
N LEU A 36 -31.94 8.34 4.16
CA LEU A 36 -31.21 7.10 4.45
C LEU A 36 -30.00 7.44 5.32
N VAL A 37 -30.26 7.71 6.61
CA VAL A 37 -29.24 7.48 7.64
C VAL A 37 -28.91 5.99 7.55
N ILE A 38 -27.80 5.68 6.89
CA ILE A 38 -27.24 4.33 6.78
C ILE A 38 -26.83 3.92 8.19
N GLY A 39 -27.79 3.41 8.96
CA GLY A 39 -27.59 2.92 10.31
C GLY A 39 -26.53 1.84 10.31
N ASN A 40 -25.57 1.96 11.24
CA ASN A 40 -24.55 0.99 11.63
C ASN A 40 -24.34 -0.19 10.67
N ILE A 41 -23.99 0.06 9.40
CA ILE A 41 -23.47 -1.01 8.57
C ILE A 41 -22.08 -1.29 9.16
N PRO A 42 -21.87 -2.46 9.79
CA PRO A 42 -20.53 -2.81 10.23
C PRO A 42 -19.66 -2.78 8.98
N ASN A 43 -18.68 -1.89 8.97
CA ASN A 43 -17.76 -1.80 7.86
C ASN A 43 -17.07 -3.15 7.80
N LYS A 44 -17.41 -3.99 6.82
CA LYS A 44 -16.85 -5.36 6.68
C LYS A 44 -15.31 -5.35 6.60
N ASN A 45 -14.71 -4.17 6.39
CA ASN A 45 -13.27 -3.96 6.35
C ASN A 45 -12.65 -3.43 7.67
N GLU A 46 -13.43 -3.11 8.71
CA GLU A 46 -12.92 -2.58 9.99
C GLU A 46 -12.04 -3.58 10.75
N GLY A 47 -12.24 -4.88 10.52
CA GLY A 47 -11.42 -5.94 11.11
C GLY A 47 -10.34 -6.54 10.19
N MET A 48 -10.22 -6.07 8.94
CA MET A 48 -9.24 -6.66 8.02
C MET A 48 -7.86 -6.04 8.21
N GLU A 49 -6.90 -6.83 8.71
CA GLU A 49 -5.49 -6.44 8.71
C GLU A 49 -5.03 -6.12 7.29
N LYS A 50 -4.67 -4.86 7.06
CA LYS A 50 -4.14 -4.43 5.77
C LYS A 50 -2.84 -5.19 5.48
N LYS A 51 -2.81 -5.93 4.37
CA LYS A 51 -1.60 -6.63 3.92
C LYS A 51 -0.42 -5.67 3.84
N LYS A 52 0.67 -6.00 4.54
CA LYS A 52 1.88 -5.16 4.57
C LYS A 52 2.55 -5.17 3.19
N LEU A 53 2.80 -3.97 2.66
CA LEU A 53 3.48 -3.80 1.36
C LEU A 53 4.91 -4.38 1.40
N PRO A 54 5.49 -4.80 0.25
CA PRO A 54 6.89 -5.22 0.21
C PRO A 54 7.84 -4.12 0.70
N ARG A 55 8.90 -4.50 1.43
CA ARG A 55 9.85 -3.54 2.05
C ARG A 55 10.44 -2.53 1.07
N MET A 56 10.73 -2.94 -0.16
CA MET A 56 11.25 -2.04 -1.21
C MET A 56 10.21 -1.00 -1.64
N VAL A 57 8.95 -1.39 -1.73
CA VAL A 57 7.84 -0.48 -2.08
C VAL A 57 7.62 0.53 -0.96
N GLN A 58 7.68 0.09 0.30
CA GLN A 58 7.60 1.00 1.46
C GLN A 58 8.73 2.05 1.45
N ILE A 59 9.96 1.64 1.14
CA ILE A 59 11.11 2.55 1.02
C ILE A 59 10.91 3.55 -0.11
N SER A 60 10.46 3.09 -1.28
CA SER A 60 10.18 3.98 -2.42
C SER A 60 9.11 5.03 -2.08
N LYS A 61 8.03 4.62 -1.41
CA LYS A 61 7.00 5.56 -0.93
C LYS A 61 7.58 6.59 0.05
N SER A 62 8.49 6.17 0.92
CA SER A 62 9.15 7.07 1.88
C SER A 62 10.03 8.11 1.17
N TYR A 63 10.79 7.71 0.14
CA TYR A 63 11.56 8.64 -0.69
C TYR A 63 10.66 9.66 -1.41
N LYS A 64 9.59 9.19 -2.06
CA LYS A 64 8.64 10.08 -2.73
C LYS A 64 8.01 11.10 -1.77
N LYS A 65 7.74 10.69 -0.52
CA LYS A 65 7.24 11.60 0.52
C LYS A 65 8.27 12.69 0.84
N LEU A 66 9.52 12.32 1.10
CA LEU A 66 10.59 13.28 1.37
C LEU A 66 10.86 14.24 0.20
N GLU A 67 10.83 13.73 -1.04
CA GLU A 67 10.97 14.57 -2.24
C GLU A 67 9.85 15.61 -2.35
N ARG A 68 8.59 15.20 -2.08
CA ARG A 68 7.45 16.12 -2.05
C ARG A 68 7.59 17.16 -0.95
N GLU A 69 7.97 16.75 0.26
CA GLU A 69 8.23 17.66 1.39
C GLU A 69 9.27 18.72 1.01
N LYS A 70 10.38 18.32 0.40
CA LYS A 70 11.44 19.23 -0.06
C LYS A 70 10.96 20.19 -1.16
N LYS A 71 10.22 19.69 -2.14
CA LYS A 71 9.68 20.52 -3.23
C LYS A 71 8.75 21.59 -2.69
N VAL A 72 7.82 21.22 -1.80
CA VAL A 72 6.90 22.18 -1.17
C VAL A 72 7.68 23.24 -0.37
N LEU A 73 8.64 22.83 0.46
CA LEU A 73 9.45 23.77 1.26
C LEU A 73 10.33 24.71 0.42
N ASN A 74 10.73 24.30 -0.78
CA ASN A 74 11.55 25.13 -1.65
C ASN A 74 10.75 26.19 -2.43
N ASN A 75 9.45 25.97 -2.61
CA ASN A 75 8.57 26.91 -3.31
C ASN A 75 8.01 28.02 -2.40
N LEU A 76 8.28 27.98 -1.09
CA LEU A 76 7.79 28.95 -0.12
C LEU A 76 8.78 30.09 0.12
N ASN A 77 8.25 31.26 0.50
CA ASN A 77 9.04 32.41 0.95
C ASN A 77 9.80 32.09 2.25
N SER A 78 10.85 32.85 2.56
CA SER A 78 11.76 32.57 3.69
C SER A 78 11.04 32.44 5.03
N GLU A 79 10.14 33.36 5.36
CA GLU A 79 9.39 33.35 6.63
C GLU A 79 8.40 32.17 6.70
N GLU A 80 7.69 31.90 5.60
CA GLU A 80 6.76 30.77 5.53
C GLU A 80 7.48 29.43 5.58
N LYS A 81 8.68 29.36 4.98
CA LYS A 81 9.54 28.18 4.96
C LYS A 81 10.03 27.83 6.37
N GLU A 82 10.40 28.83 7.18
CA GLU A 82 10.74 28.64 8.60
C GLU A 82 9.56 28.06 9.38
N LYS A 83 8.38 28.69 9.28
CA LYS A 83 7.15 28.24 9.93
C LYS A 83 6.77 26.82 9.51
N ALA A 84 6.85 26.51 8.22
CA ALA A 84 6.54 25.20 7.67
C ALA A 84 7.53 24.12 8.13
N LYS A 85 8.84 24.41 8.15
CA LYS A 85 9.87 23.51 8.70
C LYS A 85 9.62 23.20 10.16
N HIS A 86 9.31 24.21 10.98
CA HIS A 86 9.01 24.03 12.39
C HIS A 86 7.80 23.10 12.59
N ARG A 87 6.67 23.38 11.91
CA ARG A 87 5.47 22.52 11.96
C ARG A 87 5.78 21.08 11.54
N LEU A 88 6.57 20.89 10.50
CA LEU A 88 6.97 19.57 10.01
C LEU A 88 7.85 18.82 11.01
N ASN A 89 8.75 19.52 11.72
CA ASN A 89 9.54 18.94 12.79
C ASN A 89 8.67 18.53 13.99
N VAL A 90 7.73 19.37 14.40
CA VAL A 90 6.76 19.04 15.48
C VAL A 90 5.95 17.79 15.10
N GLN A 91 5.40 17.73 13.89
CA GLN A 91 4.69 16.54 13.41
C GLN A 91 5.57 15.29 13.45
N LYS A 92 6.83 15.39 12.98
CA LYS A 92 7.78 14.27 13.04
C LYS A 92 8.07 13.84 14.48
N ALA A 93 8.16 14.77 15.43
CA ALA A 93 8.36 14.46 16.84
C ALA A 93 7.13 13.74 17.45
N ILE A 94 5.91 14.18 17.13
CA ILE A 94 4.67 13.52 17.57
C ILE A 94 4.59 12.10 17.02
N LEU A 95 4.97 11.89 15.75
CA LEU A 95 5.00 10.53 15.19
C LEU A 95 6.02 9.64 15.92
N LYS A 96 7.21 10.18 16.22
CA LYS A 96 8.22 9.45 16.98
C LYS A 96 7.74 9.11 18.39
N SER A 97 7.05 10.03 19.08
CA SER A 97 6.53 9.77 20.44
C SER A 97 5.44 8.70 20.45
N LYS A 98 4.67 8.58 19.37
CA LYS A 98 3.70 7.48 19.14
C LYS A 98 4.38 6.14 18.81
N GLY A 99 5.70 6.08 18.70
CA GLY A 99 6.44 4.88 18.32
C GLY A 99 6.51 4.64 16.80
N GLU A 100 6.08 5.59 15.98
CA GLU A 100 6.17 5.46 14.53
C GLU A 100 7.60 5.71 14.03
N LYS A 101 7.99 4.97 12.99
CA LYS A 101 9.30 5.12 12.36
C LYS A 101 9.28 6.27 11.37
N VAL A 102 9.87 7.39 11.77
CA VAL A 102 10.19 8.52 10.88
C VAL A 102 11.59 8.30 10.28
N TYR A 103 11.68 8.34 8.95
CA TYR A 103 12.94 8.08 8.25
C TYR A 103 13.50 9.35 7.60
N ASP A 104 14.80 9.56 7.80
CA ASP A 104 15.60 10.55 7.09
C ASP A 104 16.27 9.93 5.86
N GLU A 105 16.76 10.75 4.93
CA GLU A 105 17.34 10.30 3.66
C GLU A 105 18.51 9.33 3.85
N LYS A 106 19.43 9.65 4.78
CA LYS A 106 20.57 8.80 5.13
C LYS A 106 20.10 7.44 5.65
N SER A 107 19.07 7.43 6.49
CA SER A 107 18.50 6.21 7.05
C SER A 107 17.85 5.32 5.97
N LEU A 108 17.11 5.93 5.02
CA LEU A 108 16.52 5.21 3.88
C LEU A 108 17.59 4.64 2.95
N LYS A 109 18.67 5.38 2.71
CA LYS A 109 19.78 4.95 1.85
C LYS A 109 20.46 3.71 2.43
N ASN A 110 20.74 3.74 3.73
CA ASN A 110 21.31 2.60 4.44
C ASN A 110 20.37 1.39 4.42
N ARG A 111 19.07 1.61 4.65
CA ARG A 111 18.06 0.55 4.61
C ARG A 111 17.96 -0.10 3.23
N LYS A 112 17.97 0.69 2.15
CA LYS A 112 17.98 0.21 0.76
C LYS A 112 19.22 -0.64 0.50
N LYS A 113 20.41 -0.15 0.86
CA LYS A 113 21.68 -0.87 0.71
C LYS A 113 21.66 -2.21 1.43
N ASN A 114 21.16 -2.26 2.66
CA ASN A 114 21.10 -3.49 3.45
C ASN A 114 20.15 -4.53 2.85
N ILE A 115 19.00 -4.11 2.31
CA ILE A 115 18.08 -5.03 1.63
C ILE A 115 18.74 -5.61 0.37
N LEU A 116 19.40 -4.78 -0.43
CA LEU A 116 20.08 -5.23 -1.64
C LEU A 116 21.20 -6.22 -1.30
N LYS A 117 22.05 -5.92 -0.30
CA LYS A 117 23.08 -6.85 0.20
C LYS A 117 22.50 -8.19 0.64
N LYS A 118 21.38 -8.19 1.38
CA LYS A 118 20.72 -9.44 1.82
C LYS A 118 20.20 -10.25 0.62
N LYS A 119 19.61 -9.58 -0.36
CA LYS A 119 19.13 -10.23 -1.59
C LYS A 119 20.29 -10.82 -2.39
N GLU A 120 21.39 -10.09 -2.53
CA GLU A 120 22.58 -10.57 -3.24
C GLU A 120 23.20 -11.80 -2.57
N LYS A 121 23.38 -11.78 -1.25
CA LYS A 121 23.84 -12.96 -0.49
C LYS A 121 22.93 -14.17 -0.70
N SER A 122 21.62 -13.95 -0.72
CA SER A 122 20.65 -15.02 -1.00
C SER A 122 20.83 -15.58 -2.41
N ARG A 123 21.00 -14.73 -3.43
CA ARG A 123 21.21 -15.18 -4.81
C ARG A 123 22.47 -16.03 -4.96
N LYS A 124 23.59 -15.59 -4.38
CA LYS A 124 24.86 -16.34 -4.38
C LYS A 124 24.70 -17.72 -3.74
N ARG A 125 24.03 -17.80 -2.59
CA ARG A 125 23.75 -19.09 -1.92
C ARG A 125 22.87 -20.04 -2.74
N TRP A 126 21.95 -19.49 -3.54
CA TRP A 126 21.09 -20.30 -4.41
C TRP A 126 21.84 -20.77 -5.67
N SER A 127 22.73 -19.93 -6.22
CA SER A 127 23.61 -20.33 -7.33
C SER A 127 24.47 -21.53 -6.94
N ASN A 128 25.21 -21.42 -5.83
CA ASN A 128 26.11 -22.48 -5.34
C ASN A 128 25.40 -23.77 -4.88
N LYS A 129 24.06 -23.80 -4.81
CA LYS A 129 23.28 -25.02 -4.50
C LYS A 129 22.83 -25.76 -5.75
N ASN A 130 22.81 -25.05 -6.88
CA ASN A 130 22.39 -25.57 -8.17
C ASN A 130 23.58 -25.96 -9.07
N ASP A 131 24.79 -25.68 -8.60
CA ASP A 131 26.07 -26.20 -9.12
C ASP A 131 26.45 -27.46 -8.34
#